data_AF-A0A1F5TBE2-F1
#
_entry.id   AF-A0A1F5TBE2-F1
#
_cell.length_a   1.000
_cell.length_b   1.000
_cell.length_c   1.000
_cell.angle_alpha   90.00
_cell.angle_beta   90.00
_cell.angle_gamma   90.00
#
_symmetry.space_group_name_H-M   'P 1'
#
loop_
_entity.id
_entity.type
_entity.pdbx_description
1 polymer ?
#
loop_
_entity_poly.entity_id
_entity_poly.type
_entity_poly.pdbx_seq_one_letter_code
_entity_poly.pdbx_strand_id
1 'polypeptide(L)'
;MTITRQQIIDALGNELKNNSFVFAFWLEGADALNTIDEYSDMDVWLDVQDGHEGMVIEQIQSILSKIAPLDFEHEIDHPHPKIRQKFYHNELRTMMLFGY
;
A
#
# COMPACT_ATOMS: atom_id res chain seq x y z
N MET A 1 -7.19 -20.16 0.08
CA MET A 1 -6.89 -19.69 1.45
C MET A 1 -7.34 -18.25 1.49
N THR A 2 -8.19 -17.85 2.43
CA THR A 2 -8.71 -16.47 2.45
C THR A 2 -7.64 -15.54 3.02
N ILE A 3 -7.21 -14.54 2.24
CA ILE A 3 -6.28 -13.52 2.70
C ILE A 3 -7.04 -12.54 3.59
N THR A 4 -6.48 -12.19 4.73
CA THR A 4 -7.06 -11.21 5.63
C THR A 4 -6.33 -9.87 5.52
N ARG A 5 -7.05 -8.79 5.79
CA ARG A 5 -6.49 -7.44 5.88
C ARG A 5 -5.30 -7.37 6.84
N GLN A 6 -5.42 -8.01 8.00
CA GLN A 6 -4.35 -8.07 9.00
C GLN A 6 -3.08 -8.74 8.46
N GLN A 7 -3.20 -9.78 7.64
CA GLN A 7 -2.03 -10.41 7.01
C GLN A 7 -1.29 -9.45 6.09
N ILE A 8 -2.01 -8.60 5.34
CA ILE A 8 -1.40 -7.60 4.47
C ILE A 8 -0.72 -6.51 5.30
N ILE A 9 -1.40 -5.97 6.32
CA ILE A 9 -0.86 -4.95 7.22
C ILE A 9 0.41 -5.46 7.92
N ASP A 10 0.37 -6.68 8.45
CA ASP A 10 1.51 -7.27 9.14
C ASP A 10 2.69 -7.52 8.19
N ALA A 11 2.43 -7.98 6.96
CA ALA A 11 3.47 -8.20 5.97
C ALA A 11 4.14 -6.88 5.54
N LEU A 12 3.34 -5.86 5.22
CA LEU A 12 3.85 -4.53 4.87
C LEU A 12 4.62 -3.93 6.05
N GLY A 13 4.03 -3.89 7.24
CA GLY A 13 4.65 -3.30 8.43
C GLY A 13 5.96 -3.99 8.81
N ASN A 14 6.04 -5.32 8.72
CA ASN A 14 7.26 -6.06 9.07
C ASN A 14 8.41 -5.89 8.08
N GLU A 15 8.11 -5.69 6.81
CA GLU A 15 9.12 -5.52 5.75
C GLU A 15 9.53 -4.05 5.62
N LEU A 16 8.56 -3.13 5.62
CA LEU A 16 8.81 -1.69 5.44
C LEU A 16 9.51 -1.05 6.64
N LYS A 17 9.31 -1.55 7.87
CA LYS A 17 10.02 -1.04 9.06
C LYS A 17 11.56 -1.15 8.95
N ASN A 18 12.05 -2.04 8.09
CA ASN A 18 13.49 -2.24 7.87
C ASN A 18 14.02 -1.40 6.69
N ASN A 19 13.15 -0.70 5.95
CA ASN A 19 13.55 0.19 4.87
C ASN A 19 13.84 1.58 5.43
N SER A 20 15.10 2.01 5.39
CA SER A 20 15.53 3.34 5.87
C SER A 20 14.95 4.52 5.10
N PHE A 21 14.38 4.27 3.92
CA PHE A 21 13.73 5.28 3.08
C PHE A 21 12.25 5.44 3.41
N VAL A 22 11.68 4.63 4.29
CA VAL A 22 10.28 4.75 4.74
C VAL A 22 10.27 5.35 6.13
N PHE A 23 9.81 6.59 6.26
CA PHE A 23 9.75 7.32 7.52
C PHE A 23 8.48 7.01 8.31
N ALA A 24 7.37 6.76 7.61
CA ALA A 24 6.10 6.40 8.23
C ALA A 24 5.23 5.53 7.30
N PHE A 25 4.30 4.79 7.92
CA PHE A 25 3.28 3.97 7.26
C PHE A 25 2.03 3.98 8.14
N TRP A 26 0.89 4.35 7.57
CA TRP A 26 -0.39 4.36 8.29
C TRP A 26 -1.58 4.00 7.40
N LEU A 27 -2.67 3.63 8.04
CA LEU A 27 -3.94 3.32 7.39
C LEU A 27 -4.77 4.60 7.25
N GLU A 28 -5.44 4.73 6.12
CA GLU A 28 -6.32 5.84 5.76
C GLU A 28 -7.75 5.35 5.49
N GLY A 29 -8.63 6.24 5.02
CA GLY A 29 -9.95 5.86 4.52
C GLY A 29 -10.82 5.16 5.55
N ALA A 30 -11.47 4.06 5.16
CA ALA A 30 -12.41 3.35 6.01
C ALA A 30 -11.76 2.76 7.28
N ASP A 31 -10.47 2.40 7.21
CA ASP A 31 -9.70 1.95 8.38
C ASP A 31 -9.56 3.09 9.40
N ALA A 32 -9.12 4.27 8.95
CA ALA A 32 -8.92 5.42 9.83
C ALA A 32 -10.22 5.93 10.45
N LEU A 33 -11.34 5.77 9.75
CA LEU A 33 -12.67 6.20 10.20
C LEU A 33 -13.42 5.14 11.01
N ASN A 34 -12.87 3.92 11.12
CA ASN A 34 -13.52 2.77 11.76
C ASN A 34 -14.92 2.49 11.16
N THR A 35 -15.01 2.55 9.82
CA THR A 35 -16.23 2.33 9.03
C THR A 35 -16.09 1.18 8.03
N ILE A 36 -15.16 0.25 8.28
CA ILE A 36 -14.89 -0.92 7.41
C ILE A 36 -16.12 -1.83 7.32
N ASP A 37 -16.41 -2.29 6.10
CA ASP A 37 -17.43 -3.31 5.79
C ASP A 37 -16.89 -4.36 4.79
N GLU A 38 -17.74 -5.30 4.37
CA GLU A 38 -17.36 -6.37 3.43
C GLU A 38 -17.02 -5.88 2.00
N TYR A 39 -17.29 -4.61 1.69
CA TYR A 39 -17.00 -4.00 0.39
C TYR A 39 -15.79 -3.06 0.45
N SER A 40 -15.19 -2.86 1.61
CA SER A 40 -14.07 -1.95 1.77
C SER A 40 -12.78 -2.55 1.19
N ASP A 41 -12.10 -1.80 0.33
CA ASP A 41 -10.68 -1.99 0.02
C ASP A 41 -9.81 -1.38 1.12
N MET A 42 -8.47 -1.35 0.97
CA MET A 42 -7.53 -0.89 2.00
C MET A 42 -6.72 0.31 1.54
N ASP A 43 -6.73 1.36 2.36
CA ASP A 43 -6.03 2.61 2.04
C ASP A 43 -4.81 2.74 2.95
N VAL A 44 -3.63 2.90 2.36
CA VAL A 44 -2.39 3.15 3.11
C VAL A 44 -1.70 4.40 2.60
N TRP A 45 -0.95 5.03 3.49
CA TRP A 45 -0.10 6.17 3.17
C TRP A 45 1.29 5.90 3.71
N LEU A 46 2.31 6.29 2.93
CA LEU A 46 3.71 6.21 3.35
C LEU A 46 4.34 7.59 3.34
N ASP A 47 5.24 7.82 4.28
CA ASP A 47 6.19 8.93 4.17
C ASP A 47 7.51 8.33 3.70
N VAL A 48 8.04 8.80 2.58
CA VAL A 48 9.16 8.17 1.87
C VAL A 48 10.21 9.23 1.59
N GLN A 49 11.48 8.85 1.58
CA GLN A 49 12.53 9.77 1.17
C GLN A 49 12.38 10.15 -0.32
N ASP A 50 12.38 11.46 -0.61
CA ASP A 50 12.40 12.01 -1.98
C ASP A 50 13.33 11.19 -2.91
N GLY A 51 12.79 10.80 -4.06
CA GLY A 51 13.49 10.04 -5.10
C GLY A 51 13.59 8.53 -4.88
N HIS A 52 13.05 8.00 -3.77
CA HIS A 52 13.03 6.57 -3.45
C HIS A 52 11.64 5.93 -3.57
N GLU A 53 10.63 6.71 -3.97
CA GLU A 53 9.23 6.29 -4.07
C GLU A 53 9.08 5.10 -5.01
N GLY A 54 9.80 5.09 -6.14
CA GLY A 54 9.77 3.97 -7.09
C GLY A 54 10.28 2.65 -6.50
N MET A 55 11.38 2.70 -5.75
CA MET A 55 11.92 1.53 -5.08
C MET A 55 10.98 1.02 -3.98
N VAL A 56 10.40 1.93 -3.19
CA VAL A 56 9.42 1.56 -2.17
C VAL A 56 8.17 0.95 -2.80
N ILE A 57 7.68 1.52 -3.90
CA ILE A 57 6.56 0.97 -4.69
C ILE A 57 6.88 -0.47 -5.17
N GLU A 58 8.07 -0.71 -5.71
CA GLU A 58 8.51 -2.04 -6.15
C GLU A 58 8.65 -3.04 -4.99
N GLN A 59 9.18 -2.59 -3.84
CA GLN A 59 9.26 -3.41 -2.64
C GLN A 59 7.86 -3.83 -2.19
N ILE A 60 6.93 -2.91 -2.19
CA ILE A 60 5.54 -3.15 -1.80
C ILE A 60 4.85 -4.13 -2.76
N GLN A 61 5.02 -3.96 -4.06
CA GLN A 61 4.54 -4.92 -5.07
C GLN A 61 5.11 -6.32 -4.83
N SER A 62 6.41 -6.42 -4.51
CA SER A 62 7.07 -7.69 -4.17
C SER A 62 6.49 -8.33 -2.91
N ILE A 63 6.19 -7.54 -1.87
CA ILE A 63 5.56 -8.02 -0.64
C ILE A 63 4.16 -8.56 -0.96
N LEU A 64 3.32 -7.79 -1.65
CA LEU A 64 1.96 -8.20 -2.00
C LEU A 64 1.94 -9.47 -2.86
N SER A 65 2.85 -9.57 -3.84
CA SER A 65 2.97 -10.73 -4.73
C SER A 65 3.33 -12.03 -4.01
N LYS A 66 3.97 -11.95 -2.83
CA LYS A 66 4.24 -13.12 -1.98
C LYS A 66 3.00 -13.60 -1.21
N ILE A 67 2.02 -12.71 -1.00
CA ILE A 67 0.77 -13.01 -0.28
C ILE A 67 -0.24 -13.63 -1.26
N ALA A 68 -0.43 -13.01 -2.43
CA ALA A 68 -1.24 -13.53 -3.53
C ALA A 68 -0.76 -12.99 -4.89
N PRO A 69 -1.13 -13.68 -5.98
CA PRO A 69 -0.98 -13.14 -7.32
C PRO A 69 -1.69 -11.79 -7.45
N LEU A 70 -0.98 -10.79 -7.99
CA LEU A 70 -1.55 -9.53 -8.43
C LEU A 70 -2.13 -9.72 -9.84
N ASP A 71 -3.37 -9.31 -10.04
CA ASP A 71 -4.08 -9.39 -11.33
C ASP A 71 -4.38 -7.99 -11.92
N PHE A 72 -4.16 -6.93 -11.15
CA PHE A 72 -4.24 -5.55 -11.62
C PHE A 72 -3.25 -4.63 -10.88
N GLU A 73 -2.63 -3.75 -11.66
CA GLU A 73 -1.79 -2.67 -11.18
C GLU A 73 -2.05 -1.41 -12.01
N HIS A 74 -2.27 -0.28 -11.34
CA HIS A 74 -2.48 0.99 -12.03
C HIS A 74 -1.89 2.15 -11.23
N GLU A 75 -1.07 2.96 -11.86
CA GLU A 75 -0.57 4.20 -11.28
C GLU A 75 -1.33 5.39 -11.87
N ILE A 76 -1.71 6.33 -11.01
CA ILE A 76 -2.41 7.56 -11.38
C ILE A 76 -1.44 8.75 -11.30
N ASP A 77 -1.51 9.59 -12.33
CA ASP A 77 -0.89 10.92 -12.30
C ASP A 77 -1.63 11.79 -11.29
N HIS A 78 -0.97 12.08 -10.16
CA HIS A 78 -1.53 12.93 -9.13
C HIS A 78 -1.26 14.42 -9.45
N PRO A 79 -2.20 15.36 -9.20
CA PRO A 79 -1.99 16.78 -9.45
C PRO A 79 -0.86 17.40 -8.62
N HIS A 80 -0.52 16.78 -7.48
CA HIS A 80 0.60 17.20 -6.64
C HIS A 80 1.88 16.46 -7.03
N PRO A 81 2.99 17.17 -7.35
CA PRO A 81 4.19 16.57 -7.96
C PRO A 81 4.97 15.64 -7.04
N LYS A 82 4.74 15.70 -5.73
CA LYS A 82 5.38 14.81 -4.73
C LYS A 82 4.54 13.59 -4.36
N ILE A 83 3.28 13.57 -4.78
CA ILE A 83 2.39 12.45 -4.46
C ILE A 83 2.42 11.49 -5.64
N ARG A 84 2.72 10.23 -5.34
CA ARG A 84 2.51 9.11 -6.25
C ARG A 84 1.40 8.25 -5.73
N GLN A 85 0.50 7.81 -6.61
CA GLN A 85 -0.65 6.99 -6.22
C GLN A 85 -0.74 5.76 -7.10
N LYS A 86 -0.62 4.58 -6.49
CA LYS A 86 -0.70 3.30 -7.20
C LYS A 86 -1.72 2.39 -6.54
N PHE A 87 -2.49 1.70 -7.37
CA PHE A 87 -3.58 0.79 -7.05
C PHE A 87 -3.13 -0.64 -7.37
N TYR A 88 -3.40 -1.56 -6.46
CA TYR A 88 -3.11 -2.99 -6.62
C TYR A 88 -4.34 -3.82 -6.35
N HIS A 89 -4.65 -4.77 -7.22
CA HIS A 89 -5.64 -5.80 -6.94
C HIS A 89 -4.94 -7.15 -6.85
N ASN A 90 -5.32 -7.90 -5.82
CA ASN A 90 -5.26 -9.35 -5.80
C ASN A 90 -6.71 -9.83 -5.60
N GLU A 91 -6.96 -11.13 -5.48
CA GLU A 91 -8.32 -11.66 -5.24
C GLU A 91 -9.10 -11.00 -4.06
N LEU A 92 -8.47 -10.14 -3.25
CA LEU A 92 -9.06 -9.25 -2.23
C LEU A 92 -8.45 -7.82 -2.22
N ARG A 93 -8.76 -7.02 -3.25
CA ARG A 93 -8.94 -5.54 -3.26
C ARG A 93 -7.75 -4.58 -3.00
N THR A 94 -7.95 -3.38 -3.55
CA THR A 94 -7.10 -2.19 -3.73
C THR A 94 -6.20 -1.82 -2.55
N MET A 95 -4.95 -1.45 -2.87
CA MET A 95 -4.05 -0.70 -1.98
C MET A 95 -3.64 0.61 -2.64
N MET A 96 -3.84 1.75 -1.97
CA MET A 96 -3.33 3.07 -2.38
C MET A 96 -1.98 3.35 -1.71
N LEU A 97 -1.06 4.02 -2.40
CA LEU A 97 0.19 4.53 -1.84
C LEU A 97 0.18 6.05 -2.02
N PHE A 98 0.81 6.76 -1.11
CA PHE A 98 1.05 8.19 -1.21
C PHE A 98 2.42 8.46 -0.58
N GLY A 99 3.11 9.53 -0.98
CA GLY A 99 4.45 9.91 -0.49
C GLY A 99 4.60 11.43 -0.40
N TYR A 100 5.52 11.89 0.44
CA TYR A 100 6.05 13.27 0.48
C TYR A 100 7.49 13.30 0.03
#